data_AF-A0A087SLY4-F1
#
_entry.id   AF-A0A087SLY4-F1
#
_cell.length_a   1.000
_cell.length_b   1.000
_cell.length_c   1.000
_cell.angle_alpha   90.00
_cell.angle_beta   90.00
_cell.angle_gamma   90.00
#
_symmetry.space_group_name_H-M   'P 1'
#
loop_
_entity.id
_entity.type
_entity.pdbx_description
1 polymer ?
#
loop_
_entity_poly.entity_id
_entity_poly.type
_entity_poly.pdbx_seq_one_letter_code
_entity_poly.pdbx_strand_id
1 'polypeptide(L)'
;MENPAADSGIPGLVAPSGSDKYHVLVTMNGGIYVTWQSRVCYYWYKRMKALYPDSAMGGFTRIIHGGVADEYMEEIPSVVVDPMPEDIAKLAQGYVVLERPLAFQQWVRRYAAQIPEPYILMSEPDHVFVLPPPLWATPTSIINKFNPKNVPIDQFEPIGNSPVMIHKDQFASIVDLWVNTSLAIKADHEADKEFGWVQEMYAYSIASATADGGPIRYDLHKELMIQPPWDDRLSFEDGTHIYIIHFTYGNDFSEKGAFTPGKIGAWHFDKRDYMAYYPPSDFPQPPKGCNNTAVRRLISSIGEAARSLPDWDSKTAKVEVTDA
;
A
#
# COMPACT_ATOMS: atom_id res chain seq x y z
N MET A 1 -10.65 19.14 -2.17
CA MET A 1 -9.36 19.75 -2.52
C MET A 1 -9.11 19.45 -3.98
N GLU A 2 -9.64 20.29 -4.86
CA GLU A 2 -9.49 20.18 -6.33
C GLU A 2 -9.29 21.59 -6.90
N ASN A 3 -8.42 22.36 -6.26
CA ASN A 3 -8.06 23.68 -6.75
C ASN A 3 -6.54 23.84 -6.63
N PRO A 4 -5.78 23.49 -7.68
CA PRO A 4 -4.31 23.59 -7.68
C PRO A 4 -3.78 24.97 -7.28
N ALA A 5 -4.57 26.03 -7.49
CA ALA A 5 -4.21 27.40 -7.07
C ALA A 5 -4.36 27.63 -5.56
N ALA A 6 -5.20 26.87 -4.87
CA ALA A 6 -5.34 26.89 -3.41
C ALA A 6 -4.34 25.98 -2.69
N ASP A 7 -3.68 25.09 -3.43
CA ASP A 7 -2.75 24.08 -2.90
C ASP A 7 -1.27 24.56 -2.93
N SER A 8 -1.02 25.84 -3.27
CA SER A 8 0.34 26.39 -3.36
C SER A 8 1.07 26.32 -2.02
N GLY A 9 2.22 25.65 -1.96
CA GLY A 9 3.06 25.54 -0.76
C GLY A 9 2.93 24.22 0.00
N ILE A 10 2.03 23.32 -0.40
CA ILE A 10 1.97 21.96 0.14
C ILE A 10 3.20 21.17 -0.36
N PRO A 11 3.98 20.53 0.54
CA PRO A 11 5.12 19.71 0.12
C PRO A 11 4.70 18.58 -0.84
N GLY A 12 5.58 18.21 -1.77
CA GLY A 12 5.37 17.09 -2.70
C GLY A 12 4.63 17.45 -4.00
N LEU A 13 3.92 18.58 -4.06
CA LEU A 13 3.21 19.00 -5.29
C LEU A 13 4.14 19.47 -6.41
N VAL A 14 5.31 20.00 -6.03
CA VAL A 14 6.41 20.34 -6.92
C VAL A 14 7.65 19.67 -6.36
N ALA A 15 8.25 18.79 -7.15
CA ALA A 15 9.52 18.18 -6.83
C ALA A 15 10.62 19.26 -6.92
N PRO A 16 11.64 19.25 -6.04
CA PRO A 16 12.77 20.16 -6.17
C PRO A 16 13.34 20.13 -7.61
N SER A 17 13.78 21.27 -8.14
CA SER A 17 14.34 21.30 -9.51
C SER A 17 15.50 20.31 -9.65
N GLY A 18 15.43 19.42 -10.64
CA GLY A 18 16.41 18.35 -10.85
C GLY A 18 16.32 17.17 -9.87
N SER A 19 15.26 17.09 -9.05
CA SER A 19 15.03 15.93 -8.18
C SER A 19 14.57 14.70 -8.95
N ASP A 20 15.01 13.56 -8.44
CA ASP A 20 14.60 12.24 -8.92
C ASP A 20 13.10 12.00 -8.69
N LYS A 21 12.58 10.95 -9.35
CA LYS A 21 11.20 10.48 -9.16
C LYS A 21 11.19 9.13 -8.46
N TYR A 22 10.03 8.77 -7.89
CA TYR A 22 9.80 7.42 -7.38
C TYR A 22 8.78 6.65 -8.24
N HIS A 23 9.00 5.35 -8.39
CA HIS A 23 8.06 4.43 -9.03
C HIS A 23 7.14 3.79 -7.98
N VAL A 24 5.83 3.84 -8.19
CA VAL A 24 4.87 3.21 -7.26
C VAL A 24 4.73 1.73 -7.58
N LEU A 25 4.85 0.87 -6.57
CA LEU A 25 4.69 -0.57 -6.71
C LEU A 25 3.55 -1.06 -5.84
N VAL A 26 2.66 -1.87 -6.40
CA VAL A 26 1.62 -2.61 -5.64
C VAL A 26 1.70 -4.09 -5.99
N THR A 27 1.55 -4.96 -5.00
CA THR A 27 1.53 -6.43 -5.18
C THR A 27 0.13 -6.97 -4.96
N MET A 28 -0.32 -7.93 -5.78
CA MET A 28 -1.59 -8.63 -5.56
C MET A 28 -1.63 -10.02 -6.19
N ASN A 29 -2.50 -10.90 -5.67
CA ASN A 29 -2.63 -12.31 -6.08
C ASN A 29 -3.61 -12.55 -7.25
N GLY A 30 -4.40 -11.53 -7.65
CA GLY A 30 -5.32 -11.59 -8.79
C GLY A 30 -6.76 -11.85 -8.42
N GLY A 31 -7.06 -12.01 -7.13
CA GLY A 31 -8.42 -12.17 -6.64
C GLY A 31 -9.25 -10.89 -6.76
N ILE A 32 -10.55 -11.04 -7.04
CA ILE A 32 -11.52 -9.94 -7.19
C ILE A 32 -11.39 -8.90 -6.08
N TYR A 33 -11.26 -9.36 -4.83
CA TYR A 33 -11.04 -8.54 -3.64
C TYR A 33 -9.95 -7.48 -3.84
N VAL A 34 -8.74 -7.89 -4.22
CA VAL A 34 -7.59 -6.98 -4.38
C VAL A 34 -7.61 -6.25 -5.72
N THR A 35 -8.28 -6.82 -6.72
CA THR A 35 -8.39 -6.22 -8.05
C THR A 35 -9.11 -4.88 -8.01
N TRP A 36 -10.32 -4.81 -7.45
CA TRP A 36 -11.06 -3.53 -7.41
C TRP A 36 -10.32 -2.47 -6.59
N GLN A 37 -9.65 -2.89 -5.50
CA GLN A 37 -8.81 -2.02 -4.67
C GLN A 37 -7.69 -1.43 -5.54
N SER A 38 -6.94 -2.28 -6.25
CA SER A 38 -5.83 -1.84 -7.11
C SER A 38 -6.26 -0.88 -8.23
N ARG A 39 -7.48 -1.05 -8.77
CA ARG A 39 -8.04 -0.13 -9.78
C ARG A 39 -8.35 1.23 -9.17
N VAL A 40 -8.93 1.28 -7.96
CA VAL A 40 -9.14 2.54 -7.22
C VAL A 40 -7.82 3.23 -6.93
N CYS A 41 -6.82 2.49 -6.43
CA CYS A 41 -5.48 3.00 -6.15
C CYS A 41 -4.84 3.61 -7.42
N TYR A 42 -4.87 2.88 -8.53
CA TYR A 42 -4.32 3.36 -9.81
C TYR A 42 -5.08 4.57 -10.38
N TYR A 43 -6.40 4.61 -10.25
CA TYR A 43 -7.22 5.78 -10.64
C TYR A 43 -6.75 7.04 -9.91
N TRP A 44 -6.59 6.98 -8.58
CA TRP A 44 -6.15 8.11 -7.78
C TRP A 44 -4.68 8.48 -8.00
N TYR A 45 -3.81 7.48 -8.21
CA TYR A 45 -2.44 7.72 -8.68
C TYR A 45 -2.42 8.54 -9.98
N LYS A 46 -3.20 8.14 -10.99
CA LYS A 46 -3.28 8.85 -12.28
C LYS A 46 -3.81 10.27 -12.10
N ARG A 47 -4.85 10.44 -11.28
CA ARG A 47 -5.44 11.75 -11.01
C ARG A 47 -4.43 12.69 -10.35
N MET A 48 -3.71 12.22 -9.32
CA MET A 48 -2.69 13.02 -8.65
C MET A 48 -1.54 13.37 -9.57
N LYS A 49 -1.04 12.42 -10.37
CA LYS A 49 0.01 12.67 -11.36
C LYS A 49 -0.42 13.67 -12.44
N ALA A 50 -1.68 13.65 -12.85
CA ALA A 50 -2.22 14.59 -13.84
C ALA A 50 -2.44 16.00 -13.27
N LEU A 51 -2.92 16.10 -12.03
CA LEU A 51 -3.14 17.37 -11.34
C LEU A 51 -1.82 18.05 -10.94
N TYR A 52 -0.80 17.26 -10.59
CA TYR A 52 0.50 17.73 -10.12
C TYR A 52 1.63 17.11 -10.96
N PRO A 53 1.76 17.50 -12.25
CA PRO A 53 2.74 16.92 -13.17
C PRO A 53 4.20 17.16 -12.75
N ASP A 54 4.42 18.22 -11.96
CA ASP A 54 5.72 18.61 -11.44
C ASP A 54 6.09 17.89 -10.13
N SER A 55 5.21 17.04 -9.59
CA SER A 55 5.50 16.22 -8.40
C SER A 55 6.55 15.13 -8.68
N ALA A 56 7.05 14.51 -7.60
CA ALA A 56 8.03 13.43 -7.69
C ALA A 56 7.41 12.06 -8.09
N MET A 57 6.10 12.01 -8.37
CA MET A 57 5.42 10.79 -8.81
C MET A 57 5.91 10.37 -10.22
N GLY A 58 6.63 9.25 -10.27
CA GLY A 58 7.10 8.58 -11.48
C GLY A 58 6.07 7.60 -12.02
N GLY A 59 6.51 6.44 -12.52
CA GLY A 59 5.67 5.36 -13.01
C GLY A 59 4.91 4.59 -11.93
N PHE A 60 4.11 3.61 -12.35
CA PHE A 60 3.35 2.71 -11.50
C PHE A 60 3.44 1.30 -12.08
N THR A 61 3.68 0.29 -11.26
CA THR A 61 3.61 -1.12 -11.66
C THR A 61 2.79 -1.93 -10.66
N ARG A 62 1.82 -2.69 -11.17
CA ARG A 62 1.11 -3.73 -10.43
C ARG A 62 1.79 -5.09 -10.66
N ILE A 63 2.27 -5.71 -9.60
CA ILE A 63 2.94 -7.02 -9.62
C ILE A 63 1.90 -8.09 -9.29
N ILE A 64 1.56 -8.91 -10.28
CA ILE A 64 0.59 -10.00 -10.18
C ILE A 64 1.33 -11.29 -9.80
N HIS A 65 1.21 -11.72 -8.54
CA HIS A 65 1.90 -12.90 -8.03
C HIS A 65 1.05 -14.17 -7.99
N GLY A 66 -0.14 -14.13 -8.61
CA GLY A 66 -0.95 -15.33 -8.87
C GLY A 66 -0.48 -16.16 -10.06
N GLY A 67 0.56 -15.73 -10.79
CA GLY A 67 1.10 -16.44 -11.95
C GLY A 67 0.29 -16.31 -13.25
N VAL A 68 -0.84 -15.59 -13.23
CA VAL A 68 -1.76 -15.49 -14.37
C VAL A 68 -2.02 -14.03 -14.70
N ALA A 69 -1.91 -13.67 -15.99
CA ALA A 69 -2.29 -12.36 -16.49
C ALA A 69 -3.80 -12.13 -16.36
N ASP A 70 -4.21 -10.90 -16.07
CA ASP A 70 -5.63 -10.52 -16.03
C ASP A 70 -5.97 -9.47 -17.10
N GLU A 71 -7.27 -9.26 -17.31
CA GLU A 71 -7.80 -8.28 -18.27
C GLU A 71 -7.41 -6.83 -17.93
N TYR A 72 -7.08 -6.55 -16.66
CA TYR A 72 -6.72 -5.21 -16.20
C TYR A 72 -5.26 -4.83 -16.50
N MET A 73 -4.46 -5.73 -17.08
CA MET A 73 -3.12 -5.38 -17.56
C MET A 73 -3.15 -4.36 -18.71
N GLU A 74 -4.27 -4.24 -19.43
CA GLU A 74 -4.49 -3.18 -20.42
C GLU A 74 -4.81 -1.83 -19.77
N GLU A 75 -5.36 -1.84 -18.55
CA GLU A 75 -5.71 -0.64 -17.78
C GLU A 75 -4.55 -0.15 -16.90
N ILE A 76 -3.88 -1.07 -16.20
CA ILE A 76 -2.85 -0.82 -15.20
C ILE A 76 -1.54 -1.42 -15.70
N PRO A 77 -0.43 -0.64 -15.82
CA PRO A 77 0.86 -1.21 -16.14
C PRO A 77 1.22 -2.30 -15.13
N SER A 78 1.41 -3.51 -15.63
CA SER A 78 1.47 -4.71 -14.79
C SER A 78 2.57 -5.65 -15.26
N VAL A 79 3.08 -6.46 -14.33
CA VAL A 79 3.93 -7.61 -14.63
C VAL A 79 3.40 -8.83 -13.90
N VAL A 80 3.58 -10.01 -14.49
CA VAL A 80 3.24 -11.29 -13.86
C VAL A 80 4.51 -11.94 -13.35
N VAL A 81 4.48 -12.39 -12.10
CA VAL A 81 5.56 -13.15 -11.47
C VAL A 81 5.04 -14.52 -11.06
N ASP A 82 5.96 -15.46 -10.88
CA ASP A 82 5.60 -16.84 -10.57
C ASP A 82 4.93 -16.91 -9.18
N PRO A 83 3.93 -17.79 -9.00
CA PRO A 83 3.31 -18.00 -7.71
C PRO A 83 4.32 -18.61 -6.73
N MET A 84 3.95 -18.61 -5.45
CA MET A 84 4.76 -19.25 -4.41
C MET A 84 5.02 -20.72 -4.74
N PRO A 85 6.29 -21.18 -4.73
CA PRO A 85 6.64 -22.58 -4.91
C PRO A 85 5.91 -23.50 -3.92
N GLU A 86 5.59 -24.73 -4.32
CA GLU A 86 4.75 -25.65 -3.53
C GLU A 86 5.35 -26.01 -2.16
N ASP A 87 6.67 -26.16 -2.08
CA ASP A 87 7.41 -26.40 -0.85
C ASP A 87 7.32 -25.21 0.12
N ILE A 88 7.43 -23.99 -0.41
CA ILE A 88 7.23 -22.76 0.37
C ILE A 88 5.76 -22.61 0.78
N ALA A 89 4.81 -22.95 -0.09
CA ALA A 89 3.38 -22.90 0.21
C ALA A 89 3.00 -23.85 1.36
N LYS A 90 3.63 -25.05 1.39
CA LYS A 90 3.49 -26.00 2.51
C LYS A 90 4.01 -25.41 3.82
N LEU A 91 5.15 -24.70 3.78
CA LEU A 91 5.68 -23.99 4.94
C LEU A 91 4.75 -22.85 5.38
N ALA A 92 4.21 -22.09 4.41
CA ALA A 92 3.35 -20.94 4.67
C ALA A 92 2.02 -21.32 5.33
N GLN A 93 1.53 -22.56 5.14
CA GLN A 93 0.28 -23.06 5.74
C GLN A 93 -0.91 -22.10 5.53
N GLY A 94 -1.02 -21.52 4.32
CA GLY A 94 -2.07 -20.56 3.98
C GLY A 94 -1.79 -19.10 4.37
N TYR A 95 -0.61 -18.79 4.91
CA TYR A 95 -0.17 -17.40 5.14
C TYR A 95 0.26 -16.73 3.83
N VAL A 96 -0.73 -16.19 3.11
CA VAL A 96 -0.58 -15.59 1.78
C VAL A 96 0.33 -14.35 1.74
N VAL A 97 0.59 -13.70 2.87
CA VAL A 97 1.43 -12.48 2.91
C VAL A 97 2.88 -12.78 2.53
N LEU A 98 3.35 -14.03 2.70
CA LEU A 98 4.68 -14.46 2.23
C LEU A 98 4.86 -14.38 0.71
N GLU A 99 3.77 -14.28 -0.06
CA GLU A 99 3.86 -14.09 -1.51
C GLU A 99 4.44 -12.71 -1.86
N ARG A 100 4.26 -11.70 -0.99
CA ARG A 100 4.69 -10.33 -1.26
C ARG A 100 6.23 -10.18 -1.33
N PRO A 101 7.03 -10.65 -0.36
CA PRO A 101 8.49 -10.66 -0.49
C PRO A 101 8.99 -11.39 -1.76
N LEU A 102 8.40 -12.55 -2.08
CA LEU A 102 8.75 -13.32 -3.28
C LEU A 102 8.42 -12.56 -4.57
N ALA A 103 7.27 -11.87 -4.60
CA ALA A 103 6.85 -11.06 -5.74
C ALA A 103 7.83 -9.91 -5.99
N PHE A 104 8.24 -9.21 -4.93
CA PHE A 104 9.24 -8.14 -5.03
C PHE A 104 10.62 -8.67 -5.42
N GLN A 105 11.06 -9.81 -4.90
CA GLN A 105 12.31 -10.44 -5.30
C GLN A 105 12.33 -10.74 -6.81
N GLN A 106 11.26 -11.33 -7.32
CA GLN A 106 11.13 -11.59 -8.74
C GLN A 106 11.09 -10.29 -9.55
N TRP A 107 10.40 -9.26 -9.06
CA TRP A 107 10.35 -7.97 -9.72
C TRP A 107 11.72 -7.28 -9.80
N VAL A 108 12.49 -7.31 -8.71
CA VAL A 108 13.86 -6.80 -8.67
C VAL A 108 14.72 -7.50 -9.72
N ARG A 109 14.68 -8.84 -9.74
CA ARG A 109 15.52 -9.65 -10.64
C ARG A 109 15.16 -9.50 -12.12
N ARG A 110 13.88 -9.25 -12.44
CA ARG A 110 13.38 -9.31 -13.83
C ARG A 110 13.11 -7.94 -14.44
N TYR A 111 12.66 -6.96 -13.65
CA TYR A 111 12.06 -5.72 -14.18
C TYR A 111 12.71 -4.44 -13.65
N ALA A 112 13.27 -4.43 -12.44
CA ALA A 112 13.79 -3.20 -11.81
C ALA A 112 14.84 -2.44 -12.66
N ALA A 113 15.66 -3.15 -13.44
CA ALA A 113 16.66 -2.55 -14.33
C ALA A 113 16.03 -1.71 -15.46
N GLN A 114 14.77 -1.96 -15.81
CA GLN A 114 14.04 -1.25 -16.87
C GLN A 114 13.29 -0.02 -16.32
N ILE A 115 13.24 0.13 -15.00
CA ILE A 115 12.56 1.23 -14.33
C ILE A 115 13.50 2.44 -14.25
N PRO A 116 13.15 3.56 -14.88
CA PRO A 116 14.03 4.73 -14.93
C PRO A 116 14.13 5.45 -13.59
N GLU A 117 13.10 5.35 -12.74
CA GLU A 117 13.12 5.97 -11.42
C GLU A 117 14.11 5.27 -10.47
N PRO A 118 14.96 6.03 -9.76
CA PRO A 118 15.91 5.47 -8.80
C PRO A 118 15.27 5.14 -7.44
N TYR A 119 14.08 5.64 -7.14
CA TYR A 119 13.33 5.33 -5.92
C TYR A 119 12.07 4.53 -6.22
N ILE A 120 11.63 3.77 -5.23
CA ILE A 120 10.33 3.11 -5.25
C ILE A 120 9.49 3.55 -4.05
N LEU A 121 8.18 3.64 -4.24
CA LEU A 121 7.18 3.70 -3.18
C LEU A 121 6.44 2.37 -3.17
N MET A 122 6.69 1.54 -2.15
CA MET A 122 5.94 0.31 -1.92
C MET A 122 4.58 0.70 -1.35
N SER A 123 3.51 0.47 -2.12
CA SER A 123 2.13 0.82 -1.82
C SER A 123 1.26 -0.44 -1.74
N GLU A 124 0.05 -0.33 -1.20
CA GLU A 124 -0.93 -1.42 -1.18
C GLU A 124 -2.11 -1.14 -2.13
N PRO A 125 -2.83 -2.18 -2.60
CA PRO A 125 -4.04 -2.01 -3.40
C PRO A 125 -5.10 -1.12 -2.73
N ASP A 126 -5.19 -1.10 -1.40
CA ASP A 126 -6.13 -0.30 -0.61
C ASP A 126 -5.58 1.06 -0.16
N HIS A 127 -4.63 1.60 -0.91
CA HIS A 127 -4.22 2.99 -0.79
C HIS A 127 -5.03 3.89 -1.72
N VAL A 128 -5.46 5.05 -1.22
CA VAL A 128 -6.04 6.13 -2.02
C VAL A 128 -5.13 7.35 -1.88
N PHE A 129 -4.53 7.78 -3.00
CA PHE A 129 -3.72 8.99 -3.06
C PHE A 129 -4.62 10.24 -3.00
N VAL A 130 -4.47 11.03 -1.94
CA VAL A 130 -5.17 12.32 -1.75
C VAL A 130 -4.32 13.47 -2.28
N LEU A 131 -3.00 13.35 -2.17
CA LEU A 131 -1.97 14.25 -2.70
C LEU A 131 -0.74 13.41 -3.10
N PRO A 132 0.12 13.87 -4.03
CA PRO A 132 1.43 13.26 -4.28
C PRO A 132 2.32 13.27 -3.02
N PRO A 133 2.76 12.11 -2.49
CA PRO A 133 3.79 12.08 -1.46
C PRO A 133 5.07 12.79 -1.93
N PRO A 134 5.73 13.60 -1.09
CA PRO A 134 7.05 14.11 -1.40
C PRO A 134 8.07 12.97 -1.54
N LEU A 135 9.09 13.14 -2.38
CA LEU A 135 10.25 12.24 -2.37
C LEU A 135 11.09 12.53 -1.12
N TRP A 136 10.85 11.75 -0.05
CA TRP A 136 11.64 11.83 1.18
C TRP A 136 12.85 10.90 1.19
N ALA A 137 12.81 9.83 0.40
CA ALA A 137 13.96 8.94 0.27
C ALA A 137 15.13 9.68 -0.37
N THR A 138 16.29 9.61 0.27
CA THR A 138 17.54 10.13 -0.26
C THR A 138 18.47 8.97 -0.61
N PRO A 139 19.37 9.12 -1.60
CA PRO A 139 20.31 8.07 -1.93
C PRO A 139 21.40 8.14 -0.86
N THR A 140 21.30 7.31 0.18
CA THR A 140 22.32 7.31 1.23
C THR A 140 23.56 6.58 0.72
N SER A 141 24.75 7.10 1.03
CA SER A 141 26.01 6.45 0.67
C SER A 141 26.18 5.09 1.35
N ILE A 142 26.82 4.18 0.62
CA ILE A 142 27.26 2.86 1.06
C ILE A 142 28.03 2.97 2.40
N ILE A 143 27.39 2.60 3.52
CA ILE A 143 27.65 1.37 4.31
C ILE A 143 29.04 1.14 4.94
N ASN A 144 30.10 1.81 4.48
CA ASN A 144 31.46 1.36 4.74
C ASN A 144 32.06 1.72 6.11
N LYS A 145 31.35 1.47 7.21
CA LYS A 145 32.10 1.33 8.46
C LYS A 145 31.61 0.32 9.48
N PHE A 146 30.32 0.12 9.73
CA PHE A 146 29.96 -0.60 10.95
C PHE A 146 28.60 -1.33 11.00
N ASN A 147 28.63 -2.66 10.87
CA ASN A 147 28.01 -3.49 11.93
C ASN A 147 28.96 -4.54 12.57
N PRO A 148 30.03 -4.10 13.26
CA PRO A 148 30.73 -4.91 14.25
C PRO A 148 30.48 -4.41 15.70
N LYS A 149 29.28 -3.88 16.04
CA LYS A 149 29.05 -3.09 17.28
C LYS A 149 27.79 -3.38 18.13
N ASN A 150 27.04 -4.47 17.92
CA ASN A 150 25.89 -4.86 18.77
C ASN A 150 24.84 -3.73 18.97
N VAL A 151 24.12 -3.36 17.92
CA VAL A 151 23.04 -2.36 18.00
C VAL A 151 21.85 -2.92 18.82
N PRO A 152 21.34 -2.21 19.85
CA PRO A 152 20.24 -2.70 20.69
C PRO A 152 18.85 -2.63 20.03
N ILE A 153 17.92 -3.45 20.53
CA ILE A 153 16.57 -3.69 19.97
C ILE A 153 15.70 -2.41 19.91
N ASP A 154 15.95 -1.43 20.76
CA ASP A 154 15.22 -0.15 20.79
C ASP A 154 15.64 0.84 19.68
N GLN A 155 16.65 0.49 18.87
CA GLN A 155 17.03 1.23 17.66
C GLN A 155 16.46 0.62 16.37
N PHE A 156 15.63 -0.41 16.49
CA PHE A 156 14.82 -0.93 15.40
C PHE A 156 13.55 -0.10 15.36
N GLU A 157 13.44 0.77 14.36
CA GLU A 157 12.19 1.46 14.11
C GLU A 157 11.11 0.39 13.82
N PRO A 158 9.91 0.47 14.44
CA PRO A 158 8.82 -0.46 14.20
C PRO A 158 8.19 -0.18 12.83
N ILE A 159 8.91 -0.48 11.76
CA ILE A 159 8.52 -0.17 10.40
C ILE A 159 7.94 -1.40 9.70
N GLY A 160 6.69 -1.26 9.27
CA GLY A 160 6.16 -2.10 8.19
C GLY A 160 6.74 -1.67 6.84
N ASN A 161 6.67 -2.55 5.84
CA ASN A 161 7.13 -2.31 4.48
C ASN A 161 6.17 -1.47 3.62
N SER A 162 5.09 -0.94 4.20
CA SER A 162 4.06 -0.23 3.44
C SER A 162 3.29 0.82 4.25
N PRO A 163 3.20 2.07 3.77
CA PRO A 163 3.97 2.64 2.67
C PRO A 163 5.41 2.90 3.09
N VAL A 164 6.37 2.45 2.29
CA VAL A 164 7.80 2.76 2.48
C VAL A 164 8.39 3.29 1.19
N MET A 165 9.21 4.33 1.31
CA MET A 165 9.98 4.89 0.21
C MET A 165 11.46 4.55 0.40
N ILE A 166 12.09 3.98 -0.63
CA ILE A 166 13.46 3.46 -0.56
C ILE A 166 14.15 3.54 -1.93
N HIS A 167 15.48 3.73 -1.94
CA HIS A 167 16.28 3.67 -3.17
C HIS A 167 16.30 2.25 -3.73
N LYS A 168 16.17 2.12 -5.06
CA LYS A 168 16.06 0.83 -5.77
C LYS A 168 17.22 -0.11 -5.47
N ASP A 169 18.45 0.40 -5.44
CA ASP A 169 19.65 -0.42 -5.16
C ASP A 169 19.71 -0.91 -3.70
N GLN A 170 19.23 -0.10 -2.75
CA GLN A 170 19.16 -0.51 -1.34
C GLN A 170 18.10 -1.58 -1.12
N PHE A 171 16.95 -1.43 -1.78
CA PHE A 171 15.92 -2.45 -1.77
C PHE A 171 16.42 -3.76 -2.39
N ALA A 172 17.09 -3.66 -3.55
CA ALA A 172 17.70 -4.83 -4.20
C ALA A 172 18.75 -5.52 -3.32
N SER A 173 19.48 -4.79 -2.48
CA SER A 173 20.48 -5.40 -1.59
C SER A 173 19.90 -6.11 -0.37
N ILE A 174 18.61 -5.92 -0.04
CA ILE A 174 17.96 -6.58 1.11
C ILE A 174 16.91 -7.62 0.72
N VAL A 175 16.47 -7.65 -0.53
CA VAL A 175 15.30 -8.45 -0.92
C VAL A 175 15.47 -9.95 -0.66
N ASP A 176 16.67 -10.50 -0.87
CA ASP A 176 16.97 -11.90 -0.59
C ASP A 176 17.00 -12.18 0.92
N LEU A 177 17.55 -11.25 1.71
CA LEU A 177 17.58 -11.35 3.16
C LEU A 177 16.18 -11.24 3.74
N TRP A 178 15.34 -10.37 3.20
CA TRP A 178 13.94 -10.22 3.59
C TRP A 178 13.17 -11.52 3.34
N VAL A 179 13.24 -12.08 2.12
CA VAL A 179 12.61 -13.37 1.80
C VAL A 179 13.08 -14.46 2.76
N ASN A 180 14.39 -14.64 2.92
CA ASN A 180 14.94 -15.70 3.76
C ASN A 180 14.54 -15.52 5.24
N THR A 181 14.52 -14.29 5.73
CA THR A 181 14.11 -13.97 7.10
C THR A 181 12.61 -14.23 7.30
N SER A 182 11.77 -13.88 6.33
CA SER A 182 10.32 -14.17 6.41
C SER A 182 10.06 -15.67 6.46
N LEU A 183 10.79 -16.46 5.66
CA LEU A 183 10.68 -17.92 5.67
C LEU A 183 11.18 -18.53 6.99
N ALA A 184 12.30 -18.02 7.52
CA ALA A 184 12.84 -18.48 8.79
C ALA A 184 11.89 -18.18 9.96
N ILE A 185 11.32 -16.97 10.01
CA ILE A 185 10.32 -16.59 11.02
C ILE A 185 9.09 -17.49 10.91
N LYS A 186 8.60 -17.74 9.70
CA LYS A 186 7.43 -18.62 9.51
C LYS A 186 7.69 -20.07 9.93
N ALA A 187 8.92 -20.55 9.75
CA ALA A 187 9.32 -21.90 10.15
C ALA A 187 9.47 -22.06 11.67
N ASP A 188 9.65 -20.96 12.40
CA ASP A 188 9.79 -20.95 13.84
C ASP A 188 8.41 -20.81 14.52
N HIS A 189 8.03 -21.82 15.29
CA HIS A 189 6.70 -21.87 15.93
C HIS A 189 6.48 -20.76 16.97
N GLU A 190 7.53 -20.33 17.68
CA GLU A 190 7.43 -19.24 18.66
C GLU A 190 7.24 -17.91 17.94
N ALA A 191 8.07 -17.64 16.93
CA ALA A 191 8.03 -16.40 16.16
C ALA A 191 6.75 -16.27 15.32
N ASP A 192 6.29 -17.34 14.65
CA ASP A 192 5.04 -17.35 13.87
C ASP A 192 3.84 -17.04 14.77
N LYS A 193 3.81 -17.63 15.97
CA LYS A 193 2.75 -17.39 16.95
C LYS A 193 2.78 -15.95 17.48
N GLU A 194 3.95 -15.44 17.83
CA GLU A 194 4.10 -14.12 18.45
C GLU A 194 3.86 -12.99 17.45
N PHE A 195 4.46 -13.06 16.27
CA PHE A 195 4.37 -12.00 15.27
C PHE A 195 3.11 -12.10 14.41
N GLY A 196 2.53 -13.29 14.29
CA GLY A 196 1.24 -13.51 13.64
C GLY A 196 1.18 -12.93 12.22
N TRP A 197 0.17 -12.10 11.97
CA TRP A 197 -0.13 -11.61 10.61
C TRP A 197 0.91 -10.63 10.06
N VAL A 198 1.66 -9.94 10.94
CA VAL A 198 2.63 -8.91 10.56
C VAL A 198 4.08 -9.43 10.56
N GLN A 199 4.27 -10.74 10.67
CA GLN A 199 5.61 -11.35 10.73
C GLN A 199 6.50 -10.99 9.53
N GLU A 200 5.91 -10.83 8.34
CA GLU A 200 6.63 -10.38 7.14
C GLU A 200 7.19 -8.96 7.34
N MET A 201 6.42 -8.05 7.93
CA MET A 201 6.85 -6.68 8.22
C MET A 201 8.03 -6.64 9.19
N TYR A 202 8.03 -7.50 10.22
CA TYR A 202 9.18 -7.68 11.10
C TYR A 202 10.39 -8.23 10.35
N ALA A 203 10.19 -9.18 9.43
CA ALA A 203 11.26 -9.67 8.57
C ALA A 203 11.88 -8.57 7.71
N TYR A 204 11.08 -7.64 7.18
CA TYR A 204 11.56 -6.48 6.43
C TYR A 204 12.41 -5.55 7.31
N SER A 205 11.94 -5.26 8.53
CA SER A 205 12.67 -4.47 9.52
C SER A 205 14.02 -5.10 9.86
N ILE A 206 14.03 -6.41 10.12
CA ILE A 206 15.25 -7.18 10.42
C ILE A 206 16.19 -7.14 9.22
N ALA A 207 15.73 -7.48 8.01
CA ALA A 207 16.55 -7.48 6.81
C ALA A 207 17.14 -6.11 6.49
N SER A 208 16.36 -5.04 6.70
CA SER A 208 16.86 -3.67 6.56
C SER A 208 17.94 -3.35 7.58
N ALA A 209 17.77 -3.76 8.84
CA ALA A 209 18.73 -3.50 9.91
C ALA A 209 20.00 -4.35 9.80
N THR A 210 19.92 -5.53 9.19
CA THR A 210 21.02 -6.51 9.11
C THR A 210 21.55 -6.72 7.70
N ALA A 211 21.25 -5.83 6.75
CA ALA A 211 21.74 -5.94 5.38
C ALA A 211 23.26 -6.13 5.34
N ASP A 212 23.78 -6.94 4.40
CA ASP A 212 25.22 -7.26 4.31
C ASP A 212 26.10 -6.01 4.14
N GLY A 213 25.56 -5.00 3.48
CA GLY A 213 26.20 -3.70 3.46
C GLY A 213 26.04 -2.97 4.80
N GLY A 214 24.90 -3.03 5.46
CA GLY A 214 24.69 -2.39 6.77
C GLY A 214 23.29 -1.80 6.88
N PRO A 215 22.92 -1.32 8.09
CA PRO A 215 21.54 -0.94 8.36
C PRO A 215 21.03 0.16 7.43
N ILE A 216 19.88 -0.07 6.80
CA ILE A 216 19.12 0.95 6.09
C ILE A 216 18.33 1.76 7.12
N ARG A 217 18.42 3.09 7.04
CA ARG A 217 17.73 4.04 7.93
C ARG A 217 16.47 4.57 7.28
N TYR A 218 15.43 4.75 8.08
CA TYR A 218 14.14 5.26 7.65
C TYR A 218 13.73 6.41 8.56
N ASP A 219 13.15 7.45 7.97
CA ASP A 219 12.53 8.55 8.69
C ASP A 219 11.02 8.32 8.77
N LEU A 220 10.45 8.48 9.96
CA LEU A 220 9.01 8.36 10.18
C LEU A 220 8.29 9.64 9.74
N HIS A 221 7.55 9.54 8.64
CA HIS A 221 6.62 10.58 8.18
C HIS A 221 5.17 10.18 8.50
N LYS A 222 4.66 10.63 9.65
CA LYS A 222 3.29 10.31 10.08
C LYS A 222 2.24 10.86 9.11
N GLU A 223 2.57 11.94 8.41
CA GLU A 223 1.74 12.61 7.42
C GLU A 223 1.59 11.81 6.11
N LEU A 224 2.44 10.80 5.89
CA LEU A 224 2.40 9.98 4.69
C LEU A 224 1.05 9.29 4.51
N MET A 225 0.49 8.77 5.60
CA MET A 225 -0.67 7.91 5.55
C MET A 225 -1.52 7.98 6.82
N ILE A 226 -2.84 8.01 6.63
CA ILE A 226 -3.83 7.82 7.69
C ILE A 226 -4.63 6.53 7.51
N GLN A 227 -5.21 6.05 8.60
CA GLN A 227 -6.01 4.82 8.68
C GLN A 227 -7.38 5.09 9.30
N PRO A 228 -8.36 5.57 8.51
CA PRO A 228 -9.74 5.67 8.98
C PRO A 228 -10.31 4.29 9.34
N PRO A 229 -11.26 4.21 10.30
CA PRO A 229 -11.95 5.34 10.94
C PRO A 229 -11.20 5.94 12.15
N TRP A 230 -10.01 5.42 12.49
CA TRP A 230 -9.26 5.87 13.67
C TRP A 230 -8.64 7.25 13.48
N ASP A 231 -8.12 7.53 12.29
CA ASP A 231 -7.80 8.88 11.86
C ASP A 231 -9.04 9.51 11.20
N ASP A 232 -9.50 10.65 11.73
CA ASP A 232 -10.78 11.26 11.36
C ASP A 232 -10.66 12.51 10.45
N ARG A 233 -9.42 12.94 10.18
CA ARG A 233 -9.09 14.16 9.43
C ARG A 233 -8.09 13.90 8.32
N LEU A 234 -8.13 14.75 7.29
CA LEU A 234 -7.18 14.78 6.16
C LEU A 234 -6.02 15.75 6.36
N SER A 235 -5.85 16.23 7.59
CA SER A 235 -4.71 17.04 8.02
C SER A 235 -4.53 16.88 9.52
N PHE A 236 -3.32 17.09 10.01
CA PHE A 236 -3.06 17.27 11.42
C PHE A 236 -3.54 18.65 11.90
N GLU A 237 -3.56 18.86 13.22
CA GLU A 237 -4.04 20.11 13.84
C GLU A 237 -3.16 21.32 13.52
N ASP A 238 -1.87 21.08 13.23
CA ASP A 238 -0.90 22.09 12.80
C ASP A 238 -1.02 22.45 11.30
N GLY A 239 -1.98 21.84 10.59
CA GLY A 239 -2.21 22.07 9.17
C GLY A 239 -1.40 21.17 8.24
N THR A 240 -0.58 20.25 8.75
CA THR A 240 0.15 19.30 7.92
C THR A 240 -0.81 18.40 7.15
N HIS A 241 -0.65 18.36 5.83
CA HIS A 241 -1.51 17.62 4.92
C HIS A 241 -1.22 16.13 4.90
N ILE A 242 -2.25 15.33 4.63
CA ILE A 242 -2.15 13.88 4.46
C ILE A 242 -2.07 13.49 2.98
N TYR A 243 -1.21 12.53 2.65
CA TYR A 243 -0.98 12.10 1.27
C TYR A 243 -1.75 10.84 0.87
N ILE A 244 -1.87 9.86 1.77
CA ILE A 244 -2.50 8.57 1.50
C ILE A 244 -3.57 8.26 2.55
N ILE A 245 -4.72 7.74 2.09
CA ILE A 245 -5.68 7.04 2.95
C ILE A 245 -5.47 5.55 2.74
N HIS A 246 -5.26 4.81 3.82
CA HIS A 246 -5.20 3.34 3.82
C HIS A 246 -6.45 2.78 4.50
N PHE A 247 -7.33 2.16 3.72
CA PHE A 247 -8.66 1.73 4.19
C PHE A 247 -8.69 0.28 4.68
N THR A 248 -7.82 -0.02 5.66
CA THR A 248 -7.67 -1.39 6.18
C THR A 248 -8.80 -1.84 7.12
N TYR A 249 -9.38 -0.89 7.88
CA TYR A 249 -10.38 -1.17 8.91
C TYR A 249 -11.82 -1.00 8.40
N GLY A 250 -12.74 -1.77 8.97
CA GLY A 250 -14.17 -1.56 8.83
C GLY A 250 -14.61 -0.23 9.45
N ASN A 251 -15.60 0.41 8.83
CA ASN A 251 -16.09 1.74 9.17
C ASN A 251 -17.56 1.64 9.56
N ASP A 252 -17.82 1.79 10.86
CA ASP A 252 -19.15 1.57 11.44
C ASP A 252 -19.68 2.83 12.11
N PHE A 253 -20.86 3.28 11.69
CA PHE A 253 -21.48 4.47 12.25
C PHE A 253 -22.96 4.22 12.57
N SER A 254 -23.39 4.69 13.74
CA SER A 254 -24.81 4.80 14.07
C SER A 254 -25.56 5.72 13.11
N GLU A 255 -26.89 5.71 13.13
CA GLU A 255 -27.74 6.59 12.30
C GLU A 255 -27.44 8.09 12.51
N LYS A 256 -26.99 8.45 13.72
CA LYS A 256 -26.57 9.82 14.06
C LYS A 256 -25.13 10.14 13.63
N GLY A 257 -24.40 9.19 13.07
CA GLY A 257 -23.02 9.35 12.64
C GLY A 257 -21.96 9.20 13.73
N ALA A 258 -22.31 8.67 14.90
CA ALA A 258 -21.33 8.32 15.93
C ALA A 258 -20.63 7.00 15.57
N PHE A 259 -19.29 6.95 15.70
CA PHE A 259 -18.46 5.77 15.44
C PHE A 259 -18.81 4.63 16.41
N THR A 260 -18.98 3.42 15.89
CA THR A 260 -19.37 2.23 16.66
C THR A 260 -18.33 1.10 16.52
N PRO A 261 -17.13 1.24 17.09
CA PRO A 261 -16.07 0.25 16.95
C PRO A 261 -16.50 -1.14 17.45
N GLY A 262 -16.26 -2.16 16.63
CA GLY A 262 -16.59 -3.55 16.95
C GLY A 262 -18.08 -3.88 16.89
N LYS A 263 -18.94 -2.99 16.37
CA LYS A 263 -20.38 -3.23 16.18
C LYS A 263 -20.85 -2.63 14.86
N ILE A 264 -21.48 -3.48 14.03
CA ILE A 264 -22.07 -3.02 12.78
C ILE A 264 -23.08 -1.92 13.06
N GLY A 265 -22.81 -0.73 12.50
CA GLY A 265 -23.64 0.45 12.64
C GLY A 265 -24.86 0.44 11.71
N ALA A 266 -25.65 1.51 11.75
CA ALA A 266 -26.71 1.73 10.76
C ALA A 266 -26.13 2.03 9.37
N TRP A 267 -24.91 2.56 9.33
CA TRP A 267 -24.08 2.67 8.13
C TRP A 267 -22.80 1.88 8.37
N HIS A 268 -22.41 1.06 7.40
CA HIS A 268 -21.28 0.15 7.48
C HIS A 268 -20.52 0.15 6.16
N PHE A 269 -19.19 0.22 6.21
CA PHE A 269 -18.34 -0.09 5.08
C PHE A 269 -17.11 -0.88 5.54
N ASP A 270 -17.00 -2.14 5.13
CA ASP A 270 -15.75 -2.90 5.20
C ASP A 270 -15.43 -3.43 3.80
N LYS A 271 -14.16 -3.28 3.37
CA LYS A 271 -13.70 -3.85 2.10
C LYS A 271 -13.93 -5.36 2.03
N ARG A 272 -13.96 -6.05 3.17
CA ARG A 272 -14.21 -7.50 3.29
C ARG A 272 -15.63 -7.91 2.93
N ASP A 273 -16.58 -6.97 2.86
CA ASP A 273 -17.90 -7.25 2.28
C ASP A 273 -17.81 -7.48 0.76
N TYR A 274 -16.72 -7.02 0.12
CA TYR A 274 -16.52 -7.00 -1.33
C TYR A 274 -15.39 -7.95 -1.75
N MET A 275 -15.41 -9.17 -1.20
CA MET A 275 -14.41 -10.20 -1.52
C MET A 275 -14.64 -10.86 -2.89
N ALA A 276 -15.90 -11.03 -3.29
CA ALA A 276 -16.30 -11.75 -4.49
C ALA A 276 -16.92 -10.86 -5.59
N TYR A 277 -17.12 -9.58 -5.31
CA TYR A 277 -17.73 -8.60 -6.20
C TYR A 277 -17.23 -7.20 -5.80
N TYR A 278 -17.51 -6.20 -6.63
CA TYR A 278 -17.06 -4.83 -6.46
C TYR A 278 -18.06 -4.03 -5.60
N PRO A 279 -17.60 -3.01 -4.86
CA PRO A 279 -18.53 -2.13 -4.16
C PRO A 279 -19.40 -1.33 -5.13
N PRO A 280 -20.67 -1.05 -4.80
CA PRO A 280 -21.55 -0.23 -5.64
C PRO A 280 -20.94 1.13 -5.96
N SER A 281 -21.07 1.57 -7.21
CA SER A 281 -20.55 2.85 -7.67
C SER A 281 -21.27 4.06 -7.04
N ASP A 282 -22.45 3.85 -6.45
CA ASP A 282 -23.29 4.81 -5.74
C ASP A 282 -23.36 4.56 -4.23
N PHE A 283 -22.35 3.90 -3.64
CA PHE A 283 -22.33 3.60 -2.21
C PHE A 283 -22.62 4.84 -1.34
N PRO A 284 -23.57 4.75 -0.38
CA PRO A 284 -24.05 5.93 0.34
C PRO A 284 -22.96 6.55 1.21
N GLN A 285 -22.94 7.87 1.28
CA GLN A 285 -22.07 8.60 2.22
C GLN A 285 -22.44 8.30 3.68
N PRO A 286 -21.48 8.36 4.62
CA PRO A 286 -21.77 8.28 6.04
C PRO A 286 -22.84 9.30 6.48
N PRO A 287 -23.65 8.98 7.51
CA PRO A 287 -24.74 9.85 7.98
C PRO A 287 -24.27 11.29 8.23
N LYS A 288 -25.11 12.30 8.00
CA LYS A 288 -24.70 13.72 8.08
C LYS A 288 -23.99 14.12 9.38
N GLY A 289 -24.32 13.51 10.51
CA GLY A 289 -23.67 13.75 11.80
C GLY A 289 -22.28 13.10 11.96
N CYS A 290 -21.82 12.31 10.98
CA CYS A 290 -20.47 11.76 10.97
C CYS A 290 -19.46 12.87 10.67
N ASN A 291 -18.64 13.20 11.67
CA ASN A 291 -17.59 14.22 11.55
C ASN A 291 -16.26 13.64 11.02
N ASN A 292 -16.20 12.33 10.76
CA ASN A 292 -15.01 11.70 10.21
C ASN A 292 -14.86 12.05 8.72
N THR A 293 -14.10 13.11 8.45
CA THR A 293 -13.85 13.63 7.10
C THR A 293 -12.99 12.69 6.27
N ALA A 294 -12.11 11.89 6.91
CA ALA A 294 -11.31 10.88 6.23
C ALA A 294 -12.19 9.76 5.65
N VAL A 295 -13.16 9.23 6.40
CA VAL A 295 -14.12 8.23 5.91
C VAL A 295 -14.98 8.80 4.78
N ARG A 296 -15.49 10.03 4.94
CA ARG A 296 -16.27 10.67 3.86
C ARG A 296 -15.47 10.82 2.57
N ARG A 297 -14.19 11.21 2.69
CA ARG A 297 -13.30 11.32 1.55
C ARG A 297 -13.04 9.95 0.92
N LEU A 298 -12.75 8.93 1.73
CA LEU A 298 -12.56 7.56 1.27
C LEU A 298 -13.76 7.06 0.43
N ILE A 299 -14.98 7.17 0.96
CA ILE A 299 -16.18 6.68 0.26
C ILE A 299 -16.45 7.50 -1.00
N SER A 300 -16.22 8.80 -0.96
CA SER A 300 -16.30 9.65 -2.16
C SER A 300 -15.30 9.22 -3.22
N SER A 301 -14.07 8.91 -2.81
CA SER A 301 -12.98 8.50 -3.67
C SER A 301 -13.20 7.13 -4.32
N ILE A 302 -13.74 6.16 -3.57
CA ILE A 302 -14.13 4.85 -4.12
C ILE A 302 -15.25 5.03 -5.13
N GLY A 303 -16.32 5.73 -4.76
CA GLY A 303 -17.46 5.94 -5.66
C GLY A 303 -17.08 6.70 -6.93
N GLU A 304 -16.19 7.69 -6.85
CA GLU A 304 -15.72 8.41 -8.03
C GLU A 304 -14.92 7.52 -8.97
N ALA A 305 -13.97 6.74 -8.44
CA ALA A 305 -13.23 5.77 -9.23
C ALA A 305 -14.18 4.76 -9.87
N ALA A 306 -15.11 4.21 -9.09
CA ALA A 306 -16.11 3.25 -9.55
C ALA A 306 -16.95 3.76 -10.72
N ARG A 307 -17.44 5.01 -10.67
CA ARG A 307 -18.23 5.62 -11.74
C ARG A 307 -17.40 5.98 -12.99
N SER A 308 -16.08 6.13 -12.84
CA SER A 308 -15.19 6.56 -13.91
C SER A 308 -14.51 5.41 -14.63
N LEU A 309 -14.40 4.26 -13.98
CA LEU A 309 -13.70 3.09 -14.49
C LEU A 309 -14.65 2.21 -15.32
N PRO A 310 -14.19 1.67 -16.46
CA PRO A 310 -15.03 0.83 -17.31
C PRO A 310 -15.37 -0.49 -16.61
N ASP A 311 -16.51 -1.07 -17.01
CA ASP A 311 -16.98 -2.39 -16.59
C ASP A 311 -17.14 -2.58 -15.07
N TRP A 312 -17.14 -1.50 -14.28
CA TRP A 312 -17.26 -1.57 -12.83
C TRP A 312 -18.58 -2.22 -12.40
N ASP A 313 -19.71 -1.71 -12.89
CA ASP A 313 -21.05 -2.18 -12.52
C ASP A 313 -21.32 -3.62 -12.99
N SER A 314 -20.57 -4.13 -13.98
CA SER A 314 -20.67 -5.54 -14.40
C SER A 314 -20.19 -6.52 -13.31
N LYS A 315 -19.40 -6.03 -12.34
CA LYS A 315 -18.79 -6.82 -11.27
C LYS A 315 -19.42 -6.54 -9.90
N THR A 316 -20.50 -5.75 -9.80
CA THR A 316 -21.11 -5.34 -8.52
C THR A 316 -22.19 -6.31 -8.00
N ALA A 317 -22.71 -7.21 -8.84
CA ALA A 317 -23.74 -8.16 -8.42
C ALA A 317 -23.16 -9.24 -7.49
N LYS A 318 -23.76 -9.41 -6.31
CA LYS A 318 -23.67 -10.67 -5.56
C LYS A 318 -24.22 -11.75 -6.47
N VAL A 319 -23.41 -12.74 -6.84
CA VAL A 319 -23.95 -13.97 -7.42
C VAL A 319 -24.81 -14.60 -6.31
N GLU A 320 -26.13 -14.53 -6.46
CA GLU A 320 -27.03 -15.33 -5.63
C GLU A 320 -26.69 -16.78 -5.92
N VAL A 321 -26.09 -17.47 -4.94
CA VAL A 321 -26.02 -18.93 -4.96
C VAL A 321 -27.46 -19.37 -4.78
N THR A 322 -28.13 -19.69 -5.88
CA THR A 322 -29.39 -20.43 -5.83
C THR A 322 -29.02 -21.83 -5.35
N ASP A 323 -29.40 -22.16 -4.11
CA ASP A 323 -29.29 -23.52 -3.58
C ASP A 323 -29.90 -24.50 -4.58
N ALA A 324 -29.10 -25.49 -4.99
CA ALA A 324 -29.53 -26.66 -5.75
C ALA A 324 -29.79 -27.82 -4.78
#